data_AF-A0A6S7J6T1-F1
#
_entry.id   AF-A0A6S7J6T1-F1
#
_cell.length_a   1.000
_cell.length_b   1.000
_cell.length_c   1.000
_cell.angle_alpha   90.00
_cell.angle_beta   90.00
_cell.angle_gamma   90.00
#
_symmetry.space_group_name_H-M   'P 1'
#
loop_
_entity.id
_entity.type
_entity.pdbx_description
1 polymer ?
#
loop_
_entity_poly.entity_id
_entity_poly.type
_entity_poly.pdbx_seq_one_letter_code
_entity_poly.pdbx_strand_id
1 'polypeptide(L)'
;MADSEDDESLAGLTQNTFLKAPLEPCFDLFSGLLEGDCNVGDGSNNTSNNTITYSDHVLTAEKELNEALKCRYSENRRKISLVTDKEVELIKESRIPNNTKHNTSWSVGVWQDWAKGRNARVIELGVVDKLVMSDILKVPEEELNHWLAKFVVEVRKKGEKAEFYPPTTLYQICCGLLRFLRNNGRAALNIFDDPMFKHFQDTLDGEMKRLTSLGVGANVRQAHEAFSEEQEELLWKSNLLGSDSPVTLLNTMVFLIGKNFSLRSEKEHRSLKFSLLTLEAATGDEPA
;
A
#
# COMPACT_ATOMS: atom_id res chain seq x y z
N MET A 1 -9.66 66.07 -33.64
CA MET A 1 -10.72 65.16 -33.18
C MET A 1 -10.25 63.78 -33.61
N ALA A 2 -9.38 63.19 -32.78
CA ALA A 2 -9.72 62.26 -31.70
C ALA A 2 -9.71 60.84 -32.30
N ASP A 3 -8.60 60.10 -32.12
CA ASP A 3 -8.37 59.11 -31.04
C ASP A 3 -9.04 57.78 -31.42
N SER A 4 -8.52 56.58 -31.22
CA SER A 4 -7.25 56.00 -30.77
C SER A 4 -7.43 54.48 -30.97
N GLU A 5 -6.33 53.72 -30.99
CA GLU A 5 -6.29 52.26 -30.90
C GLU A 5 -7.09 51.74 -29.70
N ASP A 6 -7.68 50.54 -29.81
CA ASP A 6 -7.94 49.66 -28.66
C ASP A 6 -7.86 48.18 -29.08
N ASP A 7 -6.69 47.60 -28.78
CA ASP A 7 -6.43 46.19 -28.55
C ASP A 7 -7.29 45.70 -27.37
N GLU A 8 -8.31 44.88 -27.60
CA GLU A 8 -9.03 44.20 -26.52
C GLU A 8 -8.37 42.85 -26.20
N SER A 9 -7.23 42.95 -25.52
CA SER A 9 -6.87 42.21 -24.31
C SER A 9 -7.45 40.79 -24.14
N LEU A 10 -6.65 39.80 -24.54
CA LEU A 10 -6.69 38.40 -24.09
C LEU A 10 -6.17 38.23 -22.63
N ALA A 11 -6.45 39.20 -21.76
CA ALA A 11 -6.08 39.19 -20.35
C ALA A 11 -7.32 38.90 -19.48
N GLY A 12 -7.62 37.60 -19.27
CA GLY A 12 -8.78 37.23 -18.47
C GLY A 12 -8.77 35.84 -17.81
N LEU A 13 -7.75 35.01 -18.02
CA LEU A 13 -7.64 33.70 -17.37
C LEU A 13 -6.28 33.57 -16.68
N THR A 14 -6.06 34.40 -15.66
CA THR A 14 -4.94 34.19 -14.73
C THR A 14 -5.28 33.06 -13.76
N GLN A 15 -4.24 32.38 -13.25
CA GLN A 15 -4.30 31.24 -12.31
C GLN A 15 -5.17 31.44 -11.06
N ASN A 16 -5.62 32.67 -10.78
CA ASN A 16 -6.40 33.01 -9.60
C ASN A 16 -7.90 32.66 -9.69
N THR A 17 -8.44 32.37 -10.88
CA THR A 17 -9.84 31.96 -11.02
C THR A 17 -10.10 30.55 -10.47
N PHE A 18 -9.06 29.73 -10.32
CA PHE A 18 -9.14 28.35 -9.81
C PHE A 18 -8.83 28.20 -8.31
N LEU A 19 -8.62 29.29 -7.57
CA LEU A 19 -8.28 29.25 -6.13
C LEU A 19 -9.49 29.29 -5.18
N LYS A 20 -10.73 29.14 -5.67
CA LYS A 20 -11.91 29.11 -4.81
C LYS A 20 -12.52 27.71 -4.77
N ALA A 21 -12.21 27.01 -3.68
CA ALA A 21 -12.58 25.65 -3.32
C ALA A 21 -11.97 24.55 -4.22
N PRO A 22 -11.37 23.48 -3.65
CA PRO A 22 -11.01 22.33 -4.44
C PRO A 22 -12.31 21.70 -4.96
N LEU A 23 -12.56 21.85 -6.26
CA LEU A 23 -13.43 20.92 -6.97
C LEU A 23 -12.69 19.58 -6.96
N GLU A 24 -12.94 18.78 -5.92
CA GLU A 24 -12.56 17.38 -5.87
C GLU A 24 -13.13 16.71 -7.13
N PRO A 25 -12.29 16.28 -8.08
CA PRO A 25 -12.78 15.42 -9.16
C PRO A 25 -13.26 14.15 -8.47
N CYS A 26 -14.56 13.87 -8.55
CA CYS A 26 -15.14 12.66 -7.99
C CYS A 26 -14.65 11.48 -8.83
N PHE A 27 -13.49 10.92 -8.47
CA PHE A 27 -12.93 9.71 -9.08
C PHE A 27 -13.83 8.47 -8.85
N ASP A 28 -14.82 8.59 -7.95
CA ASP A 28 -15.83 7.55 -7.69
C ASP A 28 -16.84 7.37 -8.84
N LEU A 29 -16.90 8.29 -9.82
CA LEU A 29 -17.84 8.23 -10.93
C LEU A 29 -17.69 6.96 -11.79
N PHE A 30 -16.47 6.42 -11.89
CA PHE A 30 -16.18 5.20 -12.64
C PHE A 30 -16.19 3.93 -11.78
N SER A 31 -16.21 4.05 -10.45
CA SER A 31 -16.27 2.92 -9.53
C SER A 31 -17.59 2.15 -9.65
N GLY A 32 -18.70 2.85 -9.90
CA GLY A 32 -20.03 2.24 -10.02
C GLY A 32 -20.34 1.58 -11.38
N LEU A 33 -19.57 1.86 -12.44
CA LEU A 33 -19.77 1.25 -13.76
C LEU A 33 -19.05 -0.10 -13.93
N LEU A 34 -18.15 -0.43 -12.98
CA LEU A 34 -17.42 -1.69 -12.91
C LEU A 34 -18.16 -2.76 -12.09
N GLU A 35 -19.35 -2.44 -11.56
CA GLU A 35 -20.22 -3.37 -10.86
C GLU A 35 -21.32 -3.86 -11.80
N GLY A 36 -20.98 -4.84 -12.63
CA GLY A 36 -21.90 -5.58 -13.48
C GLY A 36 -21.62 -7.08 -13.39
N ASP A 37 -22.24 -7.72 -12.39
CA ASP A 37 -22.49 -9.15 -12.22
C ASP A 37 -21.33 -10.13 -12.47
N CYS A 38 -20.36 -10.11 -11.57
CA CYS A 38 -19.82 -11.37 -11.08
C CYS A 38 -20.44 -11.64 -9.70
N ASN A 39 -21.16 -12.76 -9.60
CA ASN A 39 -21.77 -13.28 -8.39
C ASN A 39 -20.67 -13.52 -7.34
N VAL A 40 -20.35 -12.48 -6.56
CA VAL A 40 -19.45 -12.52 -5.42
C VAL A 40 -20.23 -13.19 -4.31
N GLY A 41 -19.87 -14.45 -4.02
CA GLY A 41 -20.25 -15.12 -2.79
C GLY A 41 -19.80 -14.26 -1.61
N ASP A 42 -20.80 -13.60 -1.02
CA ASP A 42 -20.89 -13.02 0.33
C ASP A 42 -19.58 -12.99 1.11
N GLY A 43 -18.75 -11.98 0.81
CA GLY A 43 -17.75 -11.45 1.72
C GLY A 43 -18.44 -10.56 2.75
N SER A 44 -19.25 -11.18 3.61
CA SER A 44 -19.95 -10.49 4.68
C SER A 44 -18.96 -9.76 5.58
N ASN A 45 -19.32 -8.51 5.83
CA ASN A 45 -18.72 -7.58 6.75
C ASN A 45 -18.33 -8.24 8.09
N ASN A 46 -17.02 -8.35 8.33
CA ASN A 46 -16.50 -8.27 9.69
C ASN A 46 -15.79 -6.93 9.87
N THR A 47 -16.56 -5.86 9.70
CA THR A 47 -16.48 -4.68 10.58
C THR A 47 -16.99 -5.11 11.95
N SER A 48 -16.22 -5.97 12.62
CA SER A 48 -16.39 -6.22 14.05
C SER A 48 -15.48 -5.24 14.76
N ASN A 49 -16.12 -4.26 15.39
CA ASN A 49 -15.53 -3.31 16.32
C ASN A 49 -14.46 -3.98 17.20
N ASN A 50 -13.20 -3.79 16.85
CA ASN A 50 -12.09 -3.92 17.78
C ASN A 50 -11.42 -2.55 17.85
N THR A 51 -12.07 -1.66 18.59
CA THR A 51 -11.41 -0.53 19.23
C THR A 51 -10.37 -1.09 20.20
N ILE A 52 -9.22 -1.51 19.67
CA ILE A 52 -8.01 -1.75 20.46
C ILE A 52 -7.11 -0.57 20.16
N THR A 53 -7.38 0.49 20.93
CA THR A 53 -6.46 1.53 21.41
C THR A 53 -5.00 1.41 20.94
N TYR A 54 -4.74 1.63 19.66
CA TYR A 54 -3.43 2.08 19.21
C TYR A 54 -3.38 3.56 19.58
N SER A 55 -3.03 3.75 20.84
CA SER A 55 -3.31 4.92 21.67
C SER A 55 -3.19 6.24 20.93
N ASP A 56 -4.29 7.02 20.90
CA ASP A 56 -4.31 8.43 20.50
C ASP A 56 -3.19 9.25 21.17
N HIS A 57 -2.68 8.80 22.32
CA HIS A 57 -1.55 9.38 23.02
C HIS A 57 -0.22 9.35 22.21
N VAL A 58 0.01 8.35 21.34
CA VAL A 58 1.26 8.25 20.57
C VAL A 58 1.27 9.22 19.39
N LEU A 59 0.15 9.32 18.65
CA LEU A 59 0.01 10.29 17.56
C LEU A 59 0.00 11.73 18.08
N THR A 60 -0.58 11.95 19.27
CA THR A 60 -0.56 13.26 19.94
C THR A 60 0.86 13.63 20.36
N ALA A 61 1.62 12.70 20.95
CA ALA A 61 3.01 12.93 21.34
C ALA A 61 3.96 13.18 20.15
N GLU A 62 3.80 12.45 19.04
CA GLU A 62 4.57 12.71 17.80
C GLU A 62 4.24 14.09 17.21
N LYS A 63 2.99 14.53 17.31
CA LYS A 63 2.54 15.84 16.82
C LYS A 63 3.08 16.99 17.69
N GLU A 64 2.96 16.86 19.01
CA GLU A 64 3.51 17.83 19.99
C GLU A 64 5.02 17.95 19.88
N LEU A 65 5.74 16.84 19.69
CA LEU A 65 7.18 16.86 19.46
C LEU A 65 7.55 17.58 18.16
N ASN A 66 6.84 17.29 17.07
CA ASN A 66 7.09 17.93 15.78
C ASN A 66 6.83 19.45 15.83
N GLU A 67 5.86 19.88 16.63
CA GLU A 67 5.54 21.29 16.85
C GLU A 67 6.61 21.97 17.73
N ALA A 68 7.06 21.30 18.79
CA ALA A 68 8.18 21.76 19.62
C ALA A 68 9.52 21.82 18.86
N LEU A 69 9.78 20.86 17.98
CA LEU A 69 10.95 20.84 17.09
C LEU A 69 10.88 21.99 16.08
N LYS A 70 9.72 22.23 15.45
CA LYS A 70 9.50 23.36 14.53
C LYS A 70 9.79 24.71 15.19
N CYS A 71 9.39 24.89 16.44
CA CYS A 71 9.70 26.10 17.20
C CYS A 71 11.20 26.29 17.46
N ARG A 72 11.97 25.21 17.71
CA ARG A 72 13.43 25.30 17.89
C ARG A 72 14.19 25.63 16.59
N TYR A 73 13.65 25.25 15.43
CA TYR A 73 14.28 25.50 14.12
C TYR A 73 14.20 26.98 13.67
N SER A 74 13.32 27.79 14.25
CA SER A 74 13.14 29.21 13.87
C SER A 74 14.11 30.17 14.57
N GLU A 75 14.81 29.73 15.62
CA GLU A 75 15.76 30.54 16.37
C GLU A 75 17.22 30.33 15.91
N ASN A 76 17.98 31.43 15.83
CA ASN A 76 19.32 31.54 15.22
C ASN A 76 20.29 30.35 15.44
N ARG A 77 20.66 29.70 14.32
CA ARG A 77 21.40 28.41 14.20
C ARG A 77 22.90 28.44 14.54
N ARG A 78 23.32 28.78 15.76
CA ARG A 78 24.72 28.53 16.21
C ARG A 78 24.88 28.12 17.68
N LYS A 79 23.81 27.81 18.41
CA LYS A 79 23.90 27.27 19.78
C LYS A 79 23.50 25.81 19.77
N ILE A 80 24.32 24.97 20.40
CA ILE A 80 24.01 23.55 20.60
C ILE A 80 22.78 23.48 21.51
N SER A 81 21.69 22.89 21.02
CA SER A 81 20.51 22.55 21.81
C SER A 81 20.74 21.18 22.44
N LEU A 82 20.60 21.07 23.76
CA LEU A 82 20.69 19.80 24.46
C LEU A 82 19.43 18.98 24.16
N VAL A 83 19.61 17.84 23.51
CA VAL A 83 18.56 16.88 23.16
C VAL A 83 18.46 15.86 24.30
N THR A 84 17.24 15.49 24.68
CA THR A 84 17.02 14.43 25.70
C THR A 84 17.10 13.05 25.06
N ASP A 85 17.47 12.01 25.82
CA ASP A 85 17.51 10.62 25.31
C ASP A 85 16.16 10.17 24.74
N LYS A 86 15.06 10.65 25.32
CA LYS A 86 13.69 10.41 24.81
C LYS A 86 13.48 11.01 23.43
N GLU A 87 13.98 12.22 23.19
CA GLU A 87 13.90 12.90 21.90
C GLU A 87 14.75 12.17 20.84
N VAL A 88 15.92 11.66 21.21
CA VAL A 88 16.76 10.81 20.33
C VAL A 88 16.03 9.52 19.94
N GLU A 89 15.43 8.83 20.91
CA GLU A 89 14.68 7.59 20.63
C GLU A 89 13.43 7.85 19.78
N LEU A 90 12.68 8.92 20.04
CA LEU A 90 11.51 9.29 19.21
C LEU A 90 11.91 9.57 17.76
N ILE A 91 13.01 10.30 17.54
CA ILE A 91 13.54 10.53 16.19
C ILE A 91 13.94 9.21 15.53
N LYS A 92 14.60 8.31 16.26
CA LYS A 92 14.98 6.98 15.77
C LYS A 92 13.75 6.12 15.40
N GLU A 93 12.67 6.19 16.16
CA GLU A 93 11.41 5.50 15.88
C GLU A 93 10.66 6.10 14.68
N SER A 94 10.75 7.42 14.47
CA SER A 94 10.13 8.13 13.33
C SER A 94 10.71 7.71 11.98
N ARG A 95 11.93 7.15 11.95
CA ARG A 95 12.59 6.66 10.73
C ARG A 95 11.77 5.59 10.01
N ILE A 96 10.96 4.82 10.74
CA ILE A 96 10.19 3.70 10.19
C ILE A 96 8.82 4.20 9.72
N PRO A 97 8.50 4.12 8.42
CA PRO A 97 7.19 4.54 7.92
C PRO A 97 6.04 3.78 8.59
N ASN A 98 4.90 4.45 8.81
CA ASN A 98 3.72 3.85 9.44
C ASN A 98 3.26 2.55 8.77
N ASN A 99 3.29 2.50 7.43
CA ASN A 99 2.97 1.28 6.69
C ASN A 99 3.92 0.11 7.04
N THR A 100 5.20 0.40 7.28
CA THR A 100 6.18 -0.62 7.67
C THR A 100 5.94 -1.09 9.10
N LYS A 101 5.60 -0.18 10.02
CA LYS A 101 5.19 -0.53 11.40
C LYS A 101 3.97 -1.47 11.37
N HIS A 102 2.95 -1.11 10.60
CA HIS A 102 1.75 -1.91 10.41
C HIS A 102 2.04 -3.30 9.82
N ASN A 103 2.79 -3.37 8.71
CA ASN A 103 3.17 -4.65 8.08
C ASN A 103 3.97 -5.56 9.02
N THR A 104 4.88 -4.97 9.81
CA THR A 104 5.68 -5.71 10.79
C THR A 104 4.79 -6.27 11.91
N SER A 105 3.88 -5.45 12.45
CA SER A 105 2.90 -5.88 13.45
C SER A 105 1.98 -6.98 12.92
N TRP A 106 1.48 -6.82 11.70
CA TRP A 106 0.66 -7.82 11.03
C TRP A 106 1.40 -9.16 10.88
N SER A 107 2.66 -9.14 10.44
CA SER A 107 3.48 -10.36 10.29
C SER A 107 3.66 -11.09 11.62
N VAL A 108 3.88 -10.34 12.71
CA VAL A 108 3.99 -10.89 14.07
C VAL A 108 2.65 -11.48 14.52
N GLY A 109 1.54 -10.81 14.22
CA GLY A 109 0.19 -11.33 14.48
C GLY A 109 -0.03 -12.68 13.79
N VAL A 110 0.33 -12.78 12.50
CA VAL A 110 0.24 -14.04 11.74
C VAL A 110 1.03 -15.17 12.41
N TRP A 111 2.24 -14.90 12.89
CA TRP A 111 3.03 -15.87 13.66
C TRP A 111 2.31 -16.29 14.95
N GLN A 112 1.84 -15.33 15.74
CA GLN A 112 1.17 -15.61 17.01
C GLN A 112 -0.08 -16.47 16.82
N ASP A 113 -0.87 -16.16 15.79
CA ASP A 113 -2.09 -16.90 15.48
C ASP A 113 -1.78 -18.31 15.01
N TRP A 114 -0.80 -18.48 14.12
CA TRP A 114 -0.34 -19.81 13.69
C TRP A 114 0.18 -20.62 14.87
N ALA A 115 1.02 -20.03 15.74
CA ALA A 115 1.60 -20.72 16.89
C ALA A 115 0.51 -21.23 17.86
N LYS A 116 -0.49 -20.39 18.15
CA LYS A 116 -1.65 -20.78 18.97
C LYS A 116 -2.46 -21.88 18.32
N GLY A 117 -2.80 -21.73 17.03
CA GLY A 117 -3.57 -22.72 16.27
C GLY A 117 -2.86 -24.07 16.19
N ARG A 118 -1.55 -24.06 15.90
CA ARG A 118 -0.72 -25.27 15.89
C ARG A 118 -0.74 -25.96 17.25
N ASN A 119 -0.44 -25.23 18.32
CA ASN A 119 -0.38 -25.80 19.66
C ASN A 119 -1.72 -26.42 20.08
N ALA A 120 -2.84 -25.75 19.75
CA ALA A 120 -4.17 -26.28 19.99
C ALA A 120 -4.38 -27.63 19.26
N ARG A 121 -3.98 -27.73 17.99
CA ARG A 121 -4.08 -28.98 17.21
C ARG A 121 -3.17 -30.10 17.73
N VAL A 122 -1.96 -29.78 18.21
CA VAL A 122 -1.06 -30.78 18.82
C VAL A 122 -1.71 -31.38 20.07
N ILE A 123 -2.31 -30.53 20.90
CA ILE A 123 -3.03 -30.95 22.12
C ILE A 123 -4.26 -31.78 21.76
N GLU A 124 -5.07 -31.32 20.81
CA GLU A 124 -6.29 -32.00 20.35
C GLU A 124 -5.99 -33.40 19.79
N LEU A 125 -4.96 -33.53 18.96
CA LEU A 125 -4.56 -34.79 18.35
C LEU A 125 -3.75 -35.70 19.30
N GLY A 126 -3.40 -35.23 20.50
CA GLY A 126 -2.59 -35.97 21.46
C GLY A 126 -1.20 -36.36 20.94
N VAL A 127 -0.68 -35.62 19.95
CA VAL A 127 0.64 -35.91 19.36
C VAL A 127 1.72 -35.43 20.31
N VAL A 128 2.72 -36.27 20.57
CA VAL A 128 3.93 -35.88 21.32
C VAL A 128 4.84 -35.06 20.40
N ASP A 129 4.45 -33.83 20.11
CA ASP A 129 5.29 -32.83 19.43
C ASP A 129 5.55 -31.64 20.37
N LYS A 130 6.63 -30.93 20.12
CA LYS A 130 7.00 -29.74 20.90
C LYS A 130 6.01 -28.60 20.61
N LEU A 131 5.66 -27.83 21.63
CA LEU A 131 4.84 -26.63 21.48
C LEU A 131 5.72 -25.43 21.12
N VAL A 132 5.24 -24.61 20.20
CA VAL A 132 5.95 -23.39 19.77
C VAL A 132 5.55 -22.20 20.64
N MET A 133 6.50 -21.32 20.96
CA MET A 133 6.18 -20.09 21.68
C MET A 133 5.48 -19.08 20.77
N SER A 134 4.35 -18.54 21.21
CA SER A 134 3.62 -17.52 20.44
C SER A 134 4.42 -16.23 20.26
N ASP A 135 5.26 -15.89 21.23
CA ASP A 135 6.18 -14.76 21.11
C ASP A 135 7.49 -15.23 20.47
N ILE A 136 7.71 -14.81 19.21
CA ILE A 136 8.89 -15.20 18.43
C ILE A 136 10.21 -14.74 19.07
N LEU A 137 10.20 -13.68 19.90
CA LEU A 137 11.41 -13.21 20.59
C LEU A 137 11.87 -14.15 21.68
N LYS A 138 10.95 -14.96 22.23
CA LYS A 138 11.24 -15.94 23.28
C LYS A 138 11.69 -17.28 22.71
N VAL A 139 11.52 -17.50 21.40
CA VAL A 139 11.96 -18.73 20.73
C VAL A 139 13.49 -18.80 20.72
N PRO A 140 14.12 -19.85 21.26
CA PRO A 140 15.57 -20.03 21.21
C PRO A 140 16.09 -19.99 19.77
N GLU A 141 17.27 -19.42 19.55
CA GLU A 141 17.85 -19.28 18.21
C GLU A 141 18.08 -20.63 17.52
N GLU A 142 18.53 -21.63 18.27
CA GLU A 142 18.72 -23.01 17.80
C GLU A 142 17.42 -23.66 17.27
N GLU A 143 16.27 -23.23 17.79
CA GLU A 143 14.95 -23.73 17.39
C GLU A 143 14.26 -22.86 16.35
N LEU A 144 14.70 -21.61 16.21
CA LEU A 144 14.04 -20.64 15.35
C LEU A 144 14.05 -21.11 13.89
N ASN A 145 15.16 -21.70 13.44
CA ASN A 145 15.26 -22.29 12.10
C ASN A 145 14.21 -23.40 11.88
N HIS A 146 14.05 -24.31 12.84
CA HIS A 146 13.04 -25.38 12.78
C HIS A 146 11.61 -24.82 12.73
N TRP A 147 11.29 -23.88 13.63
CA TRP A 147 9.94 -23.34 13.73
C TRP A 147 9.57 -22.46 12.54
N LEU A 148 10.50 -21.67 12.01
CA LEU A 148 10.28 -20.90 10.78
C LEU A 148 10.01 -21.82 9.58
N ALA A 149 10.72 -22.95 9.47
CA ALA A 149 10.49 -23.93 8.41
C ALA A 149 9.08 -24.55 8.47
N LYS A 150 8.62 -24.94 9.67
CA LYS A 150 7.23 -25.41 9.86
C LYS A 150 6.21 -24.30 9.58
N PHE A 151 6.48 -23.09 10.05
CA PHE A 151 5.61 -21.93 9.85
C PHE A 151 5.30 -21.69 8.38
N VAL A 152 6.32 -21.64 7.50
CA VAL A 152 6.10 -21.30 6.09
C VAL A 152 5.22 -22.31 5.35
N VAL A 153 5.24 -23.58 5.76
CA VAL A 153 4.44 -24.66 5.14
C VAL A 153 3.02 -24.71 5.71
N GLU A 154 2.86 -24.39 6.99
CA GLU A 154 1.61 -24.60 7.72
C GLU A 154 0.73 -23.35 7.82
N VAL A 155 1.30 -22.17 7.63
CA VAL A 155 0.58 -20.91 7.77
C VAL A 155 -0.53 -20.81 6.71
N ARG A 156 -1.72 -20.36 7.13
CA ARG A 156 -2.91 -20.18 6.28
C ARG A 156 -3.51 -18.81 6.54
N LYS A 157 -4.21 -18.27 5.54
CA LYS A 157 -4.97 -17.03 5.69
C LYS A 157 -6.06 -17.22 6.76
N LYS A 158 -6.37 -16.15 7.48
CA LYS A 158 -7.59 -16.09 8.29
C LYS A 158 -8.80 -16.03 7.36
N GLY A 159 -9.74 -16.95 7.55
CA GLY A 159 -10.97 -17.03 6.78
C GLY A 159 -11.66 -18.37 6.98
N GLU A 160 -12.86 -18.52 6.44
CA GLU A 160 -13.63 -19.77 6.50
C GLU A 160 -12.96 -20.88 5.68
N LYS A 161 -12.26 -20.51 4.60
CA LYS A 161 -11.45 -21.41 3.80
C LYS A 161 -9.99 -21.30 4.22
N ALA A 162 -9.37 -22.43 4.53
CA ALA A 162 -7.95 -22.54 4.87
C ALA A 162 -7.05 -22.36 3.63
N GLU A 163 -7.00 -21.13 3.10
CA GLU A 163 -6.21 -20.80 1.92
C GLU A 163 -4.74 -20.55 2.24
N PHE A 164 -3.87 -20.87 1.28
CA PHE A 164 -2.45 -20.54 1.34
C PHE A 164 -2.21 -19.06 1.04
N TYR A 165 -1.17 -18.50 1.65
CA TYR A 165 -0.65 -17.20 1.22
C TYR A 165 0.03 -17.32 -0.15
N PRO A 166 -0.12 -16.33 -1.05
CA PRO A 166 0.71 -16.23 -2.25
C PRO A 166 2.20 -16.23 -1.93
N PRO A 167 3.08 -16.77 -2.81
CA PRO A 167 4.53 -16.81 -2.58
C PRO A 167 5.12 -15.45 -2.20
N THR A 168 4.71 -14.39 -2.90
CA THR A 168 5.19 -13.02 -2.62
C THR A 168 4.77 -12.57 -1.23
N THR A 169 3.51 -12.79 -0.84
CA THR A 169 3.00 -12.41 0.48
C THR A 169 3.68 -13.21 1.60
N LEU A 170 3.90 -14.52 1.38
CA LEU A 170 4.59 -15.39 2.34
C LEU A 170 6.02 -14.89 2.61
N TYR A 171 6.76 -14.54 1.56
CA TYR A 171 8.08 -13.93 1.68
C TYR A 171 8.03 -12.61 2.46
N GLN A 172 7.06 -11.74 2.16
CA GLN A 172 6.90 -10.47 2.87
C GLN A 172 6.61 -10.63 4.37
N ILE A 173 5.83 -11.65 4.75
CA ILE A 173 5.60 -12.00 6.16
C ILE A 173 6.93 -12.35 6.83
N CYS A 174 7.75 -13.19 6.19
CA CYS A 174 9.07 -13.55 6.72
C CYS A 174 9.99 -12.33 6.87
N CYS A 175 9.96 -11.39 5.91
CA CYS A 175 10.66 -10.13 6.04
C CYS A 175 10.16 -9.29 7.23
N GLY A 176 8.84 -9.28 7.49
CA GLY A 176 8.25 -8.62 8.66
C GLY A 176 8.72 -9.23 9.98
N LEU A 177 8.78 -10.57 10.06
CA LEU A 177 9.32 -11.25 11.23
C LEU A 177 10.80 -10.93 11.45
N LEU A 178 11.62 -10.93 10.40
CA LEU A 178 13.03 -10.55 10.48
C LEU A 178 13.19 -9.10 10.97
N ARG A 179 12.38 -8.16 10.43
CA ARG A 179 12.36 -6.77 10.89
C ARG A 179 12.04 -6.67 12.37
N PHE A 180 11.04 -7.42 12.84
CA PHE A 180 10.66 -7.44 14.25
C PHE A 180 11.78 -7.99 15.15
N LEU A 181 12.41 -9.10 14.77
CA LEU A 181 13.53 -9.69 15.51
C LEU A 181 14.72 -8.72 15.61
N ARG A 182 15.07 -8.06 14.52
CA ARG A 182 16.18 -7.08 14.48
C ARG A 182 15.92 -5.87 15.37
N ASN A 183 14.69 -5.35 15.35
CA ASN A 183 14.33 -4.17 16.13
C ASN A 183 14.23 -4.45 17.64
N ASN A 184 14.06 -5.71 18.05
CA ASN A 184 13.83 -6.10 19.45
C ASN A 184 14.97 -6.97 20.01
N GLY A 185 16.22 -6.57 19.76
CA GLY A 185 17.40 -7.14 20.44
C GLY A 185 18.16 -8.21 19.66
N ARG A 186 17.71 -8.63 18.47
CA ARG A 186 18.44 -9.55 17.57
C ARG A 186 18.93 -8.86 16.30
N ALA A 187 19.58 -7.70 16.45
CA ALA A 187 19.94 -6.83 15.32
C ALA A 187 20.88 -7.48 14.28
N ALA A 188 21.77 -8.38 14.72
CA ALA A 188 22.73 -9.07 13.85
C ALA A 188 22.11 -10.23 13.05
N LEU A 189 20.92 -10.70 13.44
CA LEU A 189 20.30 -11.88 12.87
C LEU A 189 19.94 -11.65 11.38
N ASN A 190 20.21 -12.64 10.53
CA ASN A 190 19.73 -12.65 9.15
C ASN A 190 19.24 -14.03 8.72
N ILE A 191 17.94 -14.27 8.85
CA ILE A 191 17.34 -15.57 8.53
C ILE A 191 17.45 -15.96 7.06
N PHE A 192 17.75 -15.03 6.14
CA PHE A 192 17.84 -15.30 4.71
C PHE A 192 19.25 -15.61 4.20
N ASP A 193 20.28 -15.07 4.86
CA ASP A 193 21.67 -15.20 4.40
C ASP A 193 22.53 -16.04 5.35
N ASP A 194 22.14 -16.16 6.63
CA ASP A 194 22.91 -16.89 7.62
C ASP A 194 22.80 -18.42 7.39
N PRO A 195 23.93 -19.14 7.26
CA PRO A 195 23.94 -20.60 7.10
C PRO A 195 23.20 -21.37 8.21
N MET A 196 23.08 -20.81 9.42
CA MET A 196 22.33 -21.42 10.51
C MET A 196 20.84 -21.61 10.15
N PHE A 197 20.32 -20.82 9.22
CA PHE A 197 18.91 -20.84 8.78
C PHE A 197 18.70 -21.59 7.45
N LYS A 198 19.67 -22.39 7.02
CA LYS A 198 19.61 -23.09 5.73
C LYS A 198 18.36 -23.96 5.55
N HIS A 199 17.96 -24.67 6.61
CA HIS A 199 16.76 -25.49 6.59
C HIS A 199 15.49 -24.67 6.31
N PHE A 200 15.31 -23.53 6.98
CA PHE A 200 14.24 -22.59 6.71
C PHE A 200 14.32 -22.03 5.29
N GLN A 201 15.51 -21.61 4.84
CA GLN A 201 15.70 -21.03 3.50
C GLN A 201 15.28 -22.01 2.39
N ASP A 202 15.74 -23.26 2.46
CA ASP A 202 15.41 -24.29 1.49
C ASP A 202 13.92 -24.67 1.55
N THR A 203 13.35 -24.68 2.75
CA THR A 203 11.90 -24.94 2.94
C THR A 203 11.05 -23.82 2.36
N LEU A 204 11.43 -22.55 2.58
CA LEU A 204 10.74 -21.39 2.03
C LEU A 204 10.81 -21.38 0.49
N ASP A 205 11.99 -21.62 -0.08
CA ASP A 205 12.15 -21.70 -1.54
C ASP A 205 11.31 -22.85 -2.15
N GLY A 206 11.36 -24.03 -1.54
CA GLY A 206 10.55 -25.18 -1.94
C GLY A 206 9.05 -24.89 -1.87
N GLU A 207 8.59 -24.26 -0.78
CA GLU A 207 7.19 -23.92 -0.58
C GLU A 207 6.72 -22.84 -1.57
N MET A 208 7.51 -21.80 -1.83
CA MET A 208 7.19 -20.78 -2.83
C MET A 208 7.08 -21.38 -4.24
N LYS A 209 7.95 -22.33 -4.60
CA LYS A 209 7.88 -23.08 -5.88
C LYS A 209 6.62 -23.95 -5.95
N ARG A 210 6.30 -24.66 -4.87
CA ARG A 210 5.09 -25.50 -4.77
C ARG A 210 3.83 -24.65 -4.94
N LEU A 211 3.73 -23.53 -4.21
CA LEU A 211 2.60 -22.60 -4.26
C LEU A 211 2.43 -21.97 -5.64
N THR A 212 3.53 -21.58 -6.29
CA THR A 212 3.51 -21.10 -7.67
C THR A 212 2.96 -22.16 -8.62
N SER A 213 3.40 -23.41 -8.46
CA SER A 213 2.94 -24.54 -9.30
C SER A 213 1.46 -24.87 -9.08
N LEU A 214 0.93 -24.61 -7.89
CA LEU A 214 -0.50 -24.72 -7.56
C LEU A 214 -1.34 -23.54 -8.07
N GLY A 215 -0.73 -22.54 -8.69
CA GLY A 215 -1.42 -21.32 -9.12
C GLY A 215 -1.86 -20.41 -7.96
N VAL A 216 -1.34 -20.61 -6.75
CA VAL A 216 -1.70 -19.77 -5.60
C VAL A 216 -1.12 -18.37 -5.80
N GLY A 217 -2.00 -17.37 -5.91
CA GLY A 217 -1.59 -16.01 -6.22
C GLY A 217 -1.25 -15.78 -7.69
N ALA A 218 -1.45 -16.78 -8.55
CA ALA A 218 -1.60 -16.58 -9.99
C ALA A 218 -2.97 -15.95 -10.29
N ASN A 219 -3.29 -14.87 -9.57
CA ASN A 219 -4.06 -13.83 -10.21
C ASN A 219 -3.09 -13.24 -11.22
N VAL A 220 -3.13 -13.74 -12.46
CA VAL A 220 -2.99 -12.83 -13.58
C VAL A 220 -3.93 -11.71 -13.18
N ARG A 221 -3.38 -10.56 -12.77
CA ARG A 221 -4.16 -9.34 -12.88
C ARG A 221 -4.48 -9.36 -14.36
N GLN A 222 -5.65 -9.90 -14.73
CA GLN A 222 -6.35 -9.39 -15.87
C GLN A 222 -6.30 -7.90 -15.53
N ALA A 223 -5.42 -7.17 -16.23
CA ALA A 223 -5.71 -5.78 -16.45
C ALA A 223 -7.19 -5.83 -16.81
N HIS A 224 -8.04 -5.25 -15.96
CA HIS A 224 -9.46 -5.12 -16.22
C HIS A 224 -9.62 -5.05 -17.74
N GLU A 225 -10.45 -5.92 -18.32
CA GLU A 225 -10.66 -5.92 -19.77
C GLU A 225 -10.71 -4.46 -20.22
N ALA A 226 -9.85 -4.12 -21.19
CA ALA A 226 -9.81 -2.76 -21.70
C ALA A 226 -11.26 -2.35 -21.98
N PHE A 227 -11.64 -1.13 -21.55
CA PHE A 227 -13.00 -0.63 -21.71
C PHE A 227 -13.53 -1.00 -23.09
N SER A 228 -14.63 -1.75 -23.13
CA SER A 228 -15.27 -2.08 -24.41
C SER A 228 -15.76 -0.78 -25.06
N GLU A 229 -15.74 -0.73 -26.41
CA GLU A 229 -16.32 0.39 -27.16
C GLU A 229 -17.77 0.65 -26.74
N GLU A 230 -18.52 -0.41 -26.41
CA GLU A 230 -19.90 -0.32 -25.93
C GLU A 230 -20.01 0.35 -24.56
N GLN A 231 -19.09 0.04 -23.63
CA GLN A 231 -19.06 0.65 -22.28
C GLN A 231 -18.66 2.12 -22.36
N GLU A 232 -17.73 2.46 -23.26
CA GLU A 232 -17.37 3.84 -23.53
C GLU A 232 -18.53 4.61 -24.15
N GLU A 233 -19.24 4.05 -25.13
CA GLU A 233 -20.41 4.69 -25.73
C GLU A 233 -21.51 4.95 -24.68
N LEU A 234 -21.69 4.05 -23.71
CA LEU A 234 -22.60 4.26 -22.58
C LEU A 234 -22.19 5.46 -21.72
N LEU A 235 -20.89 5.65 -21.43
CA LEU A 235 -20.38 6.80 -20.67
C LEU A 235 -20.65 8.13 -21.37
N TRP A 236 -20.52 8.16 -22.71
CA TRP A 236 -20.88 9.32 -23.53
C TRP A 236 -22.39 9.56 -23.53
N LYS A 237 -23.20 8.51 -23.70
CA LYS A 237 -24.68 8.61 -23.68
C LYS A 237 -25.25 9.01 -22.31
N SER A 238 -24.61 8.60 -21.22
CA SER A 238 -25.02 8.92 -19.85
C SER A 238 -24.52 10.28 -19.36
N ASN A 239 -23.88 11.08 -20.24
CA ASN A 239 -23.30 12.39 -19.93
C ASN A 239 -22.28 12.37 -18.77
N LEU A 240 -21.62 11.24 -18.57
CA LEU A 240 -20.48 11.11 -17.66
C LEU A 240 -19.18 11.56 -18.33
N LEU A 241 -19.15 11.46 -19.67
CA LEU A 241 -18.17 12.08 -20.55
C LEU A 241 -18.88 13.07 -21.47
N GLY A 242 -18.24 14.20 -21.75
CA GLY A 242 -18.83 15.32 -22.50
C GLY A 242 -18.20 16.66 -22.16
N SER A 243 -18.71 17.71 -22.78
CA SER A 243 -18.24 19.10 -22.62
C SER A 243 -19.28 20.02 -21.97
N ASP A 244 -20.38 19.46 -21.48
CA ASP A 244 -21.56 20.22 -21.03
C ASP A 244 -21.34 20.97 -19.72
N SER A 245 -20.38 20.53 -18.89
CA SER A 245 -20.03 21.13 -17.60
C SER A 245 -18.52 21.06 -17.38
N PRO A 246 -17.91 22.01 -16.65
CA PRO A 246 -16.49 21.94 -16.29
C PRO A 246 -16.10 20.64 -15.59
N VAL A 247 -17.01 20.08 -14.79
CA VAL A 247 -16.80 18.80 -14.10
C VAL A 247 -16.82 17.64 -15.09
N THR A 248 -17.79 17.59 -15.99
CA THR A 248 -17.89 16.56 -17.03
C THR A 248 -16.71 16.63 -18.00
N LEU A 249 -16.27 17.85 -18.36
CA LEU A 249 -15.10 18.06 -19.19
C LEU A 249 -13.83 17.55 -18.51
N LEU A 250 -13.66 17.82 -17.21
CA LEU A 250 -12.52 17.32 -16.44
C LEU A 250 -12.51 15.78 -16.40
N ASN A 251 -13.65 15.16 -16.12
CA ASN A 251 -13.79 13.70 -16.13
C ASN A 251 -13.43 13.12 -17.50
N THR A 252 -13.84 13.80 -18.57
CA THR A 252 -13.53 13.44 -19.96
C THR A 252 -12.04 13.50 -20.24
N MET A 253 -11.36 14.56 -19.81
CA MET A 253 -9.91 14.68 -19.99
C MET A 253 -9.17 13.61 -19.21
N VAL A 254 -9.54 13.33 -17.96
CA VAL A 254 -8.93 12.26 -17.15
C VAL A 254 -9.10 10.90 -17.83
N PHE A 255 -10.31 10.60 -18.33
CA PHE A 255 -10.59 9.37 -19.07
C PHE A 255 -9.74 9.25 -20.34
N LEU A 256 -9.74 10.28 -21.20
CA LEU A 256 -9.00 10.26 -22.47
C LEU A 256 -7.48 10.19 -22.27
N ILE A 257 -6.96 10.91 -21.27
CA ILE A 257 -5.53 10.85 -20.95
C ILE A 257 -5.16 9.47 -20.41
N GLY A 258 -5.99 8.90 -19.53
CA GLY A 258 -5.79 7.55 -19.01
C GLY A 258 -5.81 6.50 -20.12
N LYS A 259 -6.77 6.60 -21.05
CA LYS A 259 -6.94 5.71 -22.20
C LYS A 259 -5.77 5.79 -23.17
N ASN A 260 -5.41 7.00 -23.62
CA ASN A 260 -4.41 7.18 -24.69
C ASN A 260 -2.97 7.06 -24.19
N PHE A 261 -2.67 7.47 -22.95
CA PHE A 261 -1.31 7.44 -22.39
C PHE A 261 -1.10 6.31 -21.37
N SER A 262 -2.08 5.43 -21.18
CA SER A 262 -2.03 4.29 -20.26
C SER A 262 -1.69 4.66 -18.81
N LEU A 263 -2.09 5.85 -18.36
CA LEU A 263 -1.88 6.29 -16.98
C LEU A 263 -2.91 5.62 -16.06
N ARG A 264 -2.42 4.87 -15.06
CA ARG A 264 -3.27 4.01 -14.21
C ARG A 264 -3.29 4.42 -12.74
N SER A 265 -2.34 5.23 -12.31
CA SER A 265 -2.27 5.71 -10.92
C SER A 265 -2.81 7.12 -10.78
N GLU A 266 -3.58 7.38 -9.72
CA GLU A 266 -3.94 8.73 -9.29
C GLU A 266 -2.71 9.65 -9.19
N LYS A 267 -1.57 9.11 -8.72
CA LYS A 267 -0.33 9.88 -8.62
C LYS A 267 0.21 10.30 -9.98
N GLU A 268 0.08 9.44 -10.99
CA GLU A 268 0.50 9.76 -12.36
C GLU A 268 -0.38 10.89 -12.90
N HIS A 269 -1.70 10.76 -12.78
CA HIS A 269 -2.68 11.78 -13.18
C HIS A 269 -2.47 13.12 -12.48
N ARG A 270 -2.20 13.13 -11.17
CA ARG A 270 -1.93 14.38 -10.41
C ARG A 270 -0.55 14.98 -10.70
N SER A 271 0.40 14.18 -11.16
CA SER A 271 1.77 14.64 -11.47
C SER A 271 1.93 15.20 -12.89
N LEU A 272 0.92 15.03 -13.74
CA LEU A 272 0.88 15.58 -15.10
C LEU A 272 0.96 17.11 -15.07
N LYS A 273 1.79 17.65 -15.95
CA LYS A 273 2.01 19.09 -16.13
C LYS A 273 1.97 19.40 -17.61
N PHE A 274 1.51 20.60 -17.97
CA PHE A 274 1.49 21.06 -19.36
C PHE A 274 2.87 21.00 -20.03
N SER A 275 3.96 21.19 -19.27
CA SER A 275 5.33 21.08 -19.80
C SER A 275 5.71 19.67 -20.27
N LEU A 276 4.94 18.65 -19.91
CA LEU A 276 5.16 17.26 -20.33
C LEU A 276 4.41 16.92 -21.63
N LEU A 277 3.54 17.81 -22.11
CA LEU A 277 2.77 17.63 -23.34
C LEU A 277 3.39 18.50 -24.44
N THR A 278 3.83 17.87 -25.51
CA THR A 278 4.34 18.56 -26.71
C THR A 278 3.46 18.21 -27.89
N LEU A 279 2.98 19.22 -28.60
CA LEU A 279 2.24 19.03 -29.84
C LEU A 279 3.24 19.02 -30.99
N GLU A 280 3.36 17.87 -31.66
CA GLU A 280 4.13 17.76 -32.90
C GLU A 280 3.16 17.78 -34.08
N ALA A 281 3.52 18.51 -35.15
CA ALA A 281 2.74 18.51 -36.37
C ALA A 281 2.86 17.13 -37.04
N ALA A 282 1.73 16.55 -37.44
CA ALA A 282 1.71 15.30 -38.19
C ALA A 282 2.53 15.48 -39.48
N THR A 283 3.71 14.85 -39.53
CA THR A 283 4.45 14.69 -40.79
C THR A 283 3.77 13.55 -41.54
N GLY A 284 3.45 13.76 -42.82
CA GLY A 284 2.55 12.90 -43.61
C GLY A 284 3.01 11.47 -43.91
N ASP A 285 3.91 10.91 -43.12
CA ASP A 285 4.35 9.51 -43.18
C ASP A 285 3.93 8.80 -41.88
N GLU A 286 2.66 8.42 -41.77
CA GLU A 286 2.22 7.48 -40.74
C GLU A 286 2.52 6.04 -41.19
N PRO A 287 3.23 5.22 -40.38
CA PRO A 287 3.25 3.78 -40.57
C PRO A 287 1.92 3.18 -40.08
N ALA A 288 1.30 2.37 -40.95
CA ALA A 288 0.12 1.55 -40.67
C ALA A 288 0.37 0.46 -39.62
#